data_AF-A0A5K1FUI4-F1
#
_entry.id   AF-A0A5K1FUI4-F1
#
_cell.length_a   1.000
_cell.length_b   1.000
_cell.length_c   1.000
_cell.angle_alpha   90.00
_cell.angle_beta   90.00
_cell.angle_gamma   90.00
#
_symmetry.space_group_name_H-M   'P 1'
#
loop_
_entity.id
_entity.type
_entity.pdbx_description
1 polymer ?
#
loop_
_entity_poly.entity_id
_entity_poly.type
_entity_poly.pdbx_seq_one_letter_code
_entity_poly.pdbx_strand_id
1 'polypeptide(L)' 'IINAEIFKRLKEVHGSSYEAFMLSKLVPIVGHLEEDFLGMEEKVHKDIADNVDVIVSCAANTRFDE' A
#
# COMPACT_ATOMS: atom_id res chain seq x y z
N ILE A 1 -4.14 -6.05 4.37
CA ILE A 1 -3.13 -5.36 5.22
C ILE A 1 -3.50 -5.40 6.70
N ILE A 2 -4.63 -4.82 7.12
CA ILE A 2 -4.99 -4.64 8.55
C ILE A 2 -5.14 -5.96 9.34
N ASN A 3 -5.48 -7.06 8.67
CA ASN A 3 -5.64 -8.38 9.31
C ASN A 3 -4.42 -9.31 9.15
N ALA A 4 -3.29 -8.81 8.65
CA ALA A 4 -2.09 -9.65 8.49
C ALA A 4 -1.48 -10.00 9.86
N GLU A 5 -1.02 -11.25 10.02
CA GLU A 5 -0.48 -11.77 11.30
C GLU A 5 0.72 -10.98 11.81
N ILE A 6 1.52 -10.41 10.89
CA ILE A 6 2.68 -9.58 11.24
C ILE A 6 2.32 -8.38 12.14
N PHE A 7 1.07 -7.92 12.10
CA PHE A 7 0.59 -6.80 12.92
C PHE A 7 -0.10 -7.23 14.24
N LYS A 8 -0.05 -8.51 14.62
CA LYS A 8 -0.71 -9.00 15.84
C LYS A 8 -0.30 -8.25 17.10
N ARG A 9 1.01 -7.98 17.29
CA ARG A 9 1.51 -7.21 18.45
C ARG A 9 0.96 -5.79 18.46
N LEU A 10 0.85 -5.17 17.30
CA LEU A 10 0.28 -3.84 17.17
C LEU A 10 -1.20 -3.82 17.55
N LYS A 11 -1.95 -4.86 17.17
CA LYS A 11 -3.36 -5.05 17.57
C LYS A 11 -3.51 -5.23 19.07
N GLU A 12 -2.64 -6.00 19.72
CA GLU A 12 -2.62 -6.16 21.19
C GLU A 12 -2.37 -4.82 21.91
N VAL A 13 -1.46 -3.98 21.38
CA VAL A 13 -1.13 -2.67 21.95
C VAL A 13 -2.27 -1.65 21.81
N HIS A 14 -2.90 -1.59 20.64
CA HIS A 14 -3.91 -0.56 20.34
C HIS A 14 -5.35 -0.99 20.65
N GLY A 15 -5.61 -2.28 20.90
CA GLY A 15 -6.92 -2.79 21.28
C GLY A 15 -8.04 -2.34 20.34
N SER A 16 -9.09 -1.72 20.88
CA SER A 16 -10.22 -1.20 20.10
C SER A 16 -9.86 -0.07 19.14
N SER A 17 -8.75 0.65 19.39
CA SER A 17 -8.27 1.73 18.52
C SER A 17 -7.40 1.23 17.37
N TYR A 18 -7.10 -0.07 17.29
CA TYR A 18 -6.19 -0.64 16.29
C TYR A 18 -6.60 -0.31 14.85
N GLU A 19 -7.87 -0.46 14.52
CA GLU A 19 -8.33 -0.25 13.14
C GLU A 19 -8.23 1.22 12.73
N ALA A 20 -8.67 2.15 13.60
CA ALA A 20 -8.52 3.58 13.38
C ALA A 20 -7.04 3.98 13.26
N PHE A 21 -6.17 3.40 14.10
CA PHE A 21 -4.73 3.62 14.01
C PHE A 21 -4.17 3.17 12.67
N MET A 22 -4.47 1.94 12.22
CA MET A 22 -3.97 1.42 10.94
C MET A 22 -4.48 2.24 9.75
N LEU A 23 -5.76 2.62 9.75
CA LEU A 23 -6.33 3.45 8.68
C LEU A 23 -5.69 4.84 8.62
N SER A 24 -5.25 5.40 9.75
CA SER A 24 -4.51 6.67 9.76
C SER A 24 -3.13 6.60 9.08
N LYS A 25 -2.63 5.39 8.78
CA LYS A 25 -1.32 5.16 8.15
C LYS A 25 -1.40 4.70 6.70
N LEU A 26 -2.60 4.51 6.16
CA LEU A 26 -2.82 3.95 4.83
C LEU A 26 -3.43 5.00 3.90
N VAL A 27 -2.77 5.23 2.77
CA VAL A 27 -3.28 6.05 1.67
C VAL A 27 -3.42 5.14 0.44
N PRO A 28 -4.63 4.63 0.13
CA PRO A 28 -4.84 3.81 -1.05
C PRO A 28 -4.79 4.67 -2.31
N ILE A 29 -4.13 4.16 -3.36
CA ILE A 29 -4.02 4.83 -4.66
C ILE A 29 -4.43 3.81 -5.72
N VAL A 30 -5.32 4.21 -6.62
CA VAL A 30 -5.74 3.38 -7.75
C VAL A 30 -4.65 3.45 -8.81
N GLY A 31 -4.29 2.30 -9.40
CA GLY A 31 -3.28 2.24 -10.45
C GLY A 31 -3.11 0.86 -11.08
N HIS A 32 -2.41 0.82 -12.20
CA HIS A 32 -2.13 -0.36 -13.03
C HIS A 32 -0.66 -0.36 -13.47
N LEU A 33 0.05 -1.47 -13.24
CA LEU A 33 1.49 -1.57 -13.52
C LEU A 33 1.86 -1.41 -15.01
N GLU A 34 0.93 -1.71 -15.91
CA GLU A 34 1.13 -1.67 -17.36
C GLU A 34 0.95 -0.25 -17.95
N GLU A 35 0.48 0.70 -17.14
CA GLU A 35 0.25 2.08 -17.56
C GLU A 35 1.39 3.00 -17.14
N ASP A 36 1.64 4.05 -17.93
CA ASP A 36 2.58 5.11 -17.56
C ASP A 36 2.20 5.69 -16.20
N PHE A 37 3.21 5.95 -15.37
CA PHE A 37 3.04 6.40 -13.99
C PHE A 37 2.11 5.51 -13.16
N LEU A 38 2.03 4.22 -13.48
CA LEU A 38 1.10 3.26 -12.89
C LEU A 38 -0.38 3.65 -13.05
N GLY A 39 -0.74 4.42 -14.09
CA GLY A 39 -2.10 4.94 -14.28
C GLY A 39 -2.49 6.04 -13.29
N MET A 40 -1.51 6.62 -12.57
CA MET A 40 -1.73 7.70 -11.61
C MET A 40 -1.70 9.08 -12.30
N GLU A 41 -2.40 10.05 -11.71
CA GLU A 41 -2.22 11.46 -12.10
C GLU A 41 -0.76 11.89 -11.88
N GLU A 42 -0.21 12.67 -12.82
CA GLU A 42 1.21 13.09 -12.79
C GLU A 42 1.60 13.76 -11.46
N LYS A 43 0.70 14.56 -10.89
CA LYS A 43 0.92 15.19 -9.59
C LYS A 43 1.07 14.16 -8.47
N VAL A 44 0.22 13.13 -8.44
CA VAL A 44 0.29 12.05 -7.43
C VAL A 44 1.57 11.25 -7.61
N HIS A 45 1.92 10.92 -8.86
CA HIS A 45 3.19 10.26 -9.17
C HIS A 45 4.39 11.06 -8.66
N LYS A 46 4.40 12.37 -8.89
CA LYS A 46 5.44 13.27 -8.40
C LYS A 46 5.49 13.33 -6.87
N ASP A 47 4.33 13.49 -6.21
CA ASP A 47 4.27 13.54 -4.75
C ASP A 47 4.81 12.23 -4.14
N ILE A 48 4.52 11.07 -4.74
CA ILE A 48 5.10 9.78 -4.33
C ILE A 48 6.62 9.77 -4.55
N ALA A 49 7.09 10.18 -5.73
CA ALA A 49 8.51 10.18 -6.07
C ALA A 49 9.34 11.07 -5.14
N ASP A 50 8.76 12.19 -4.70
CA ASP A 50 9.44 13.17 -3.83
C ASP A 50 9.43 12.76 -2.34
N ASN A 51 8.44 11.96 -1.89
CA ASN A 51 8.21 11.69 -0.46
C ASN A 51 8.36 10.22 -0.05
N VAL A 52 8.52 9.28 -0.99
CA VAL A 52 8.70 7.85 -0.67
C VAL A 52 10.18 7.49 -0.61
N ASP A 53 10.61 7.04 0.57
CA ASP A 53 11.99 6.58 0.79
C ASP A 53 12.23 5.13 0.37
N VAL A 54 11.19 4.29 0.45
CA VAL A 54 11.30 2.83 0.25
C VAL A 54 10.15 2.31 -0.59
N ILE A 55 10.47 1.59 -1.66
CA ILE A 55 9.52 0.89 -2.51
C ILE A 55 9.66 -0.62 -2.28
N VAL A 56 8.55 -1.27 -1.98
CA VAL A 56 8.46 -2.74 -1.87
C VAL A 56 7.57 -3.24 -3.01
N SER A 57 8.19 -3.75 -4.07
CA SER A 57 7.47 -4.25 -5.25
C SER A 57 7.11 -5.73 -5.10
N CYS A 58 5.87 -6.00 -4.75
CA CYS A 58 5.33 -7.37 -4.62
C CYS A 58 4.18 -7.67 -5.59
N ALA A 59 3.71 -6.68 -6.35
CA ALA A 59 2.63 -6.86 -7.30
C ALA A 59 3.14 -7.59 -8.54
N ALA A 60 2.47 -8.68 -8.91
CA ALA A 60 2.73 -9.47 -10.10
C ALA A 60 1.45 -10.21 -10.51
N ASN A 61 1.31 -10.49 -11.80
CA ASN A 61 0.35 -11.46 -12.28
C ASN A 61 0.99 -12.86 -12.19
N THR A 62 0.27 -13.84 -11.64
CA THR A 62 0.69 -15.24 -11.64
C THR A 62 -0.33 -16.06 -12.41
N ARG A 63 -0.11 -16.17 -13.73
CA ARG A 63 -0.88 -17.04 -14.64
C ARG A 63 0.04 -18.13 -15.18
N PHE A 64 -0.49 -19.34 -15.32
CA PHE A 64 0.28 -20.51 -15.78
C PHE A 64 0.17 -20.75 -17.30
N ASP A 65 -0.66 -19.95 -17.98
CA ASP A 65 -1.07 -20.09 -19.38
C ASP A 65 -0.75 -18.86 -20.25
N GLU A 66 0.17 -18.01 -19.79
CA GLU A 66 0.82 -16.99 -20.64
C GLU A 66 1.95 -17.59 -21.49
#